data_AF-A0A5B0RPZ6-F1
#
_entry.id   AF-A0A5B0RPZ6-F1
#
_cell.length_a   1.000
_cell.length_b   1.000
_cell.length_c   1.000
_cell.angle_alpha   90.00
_cell.angle_beta   90.00
_cell.angle_gamma   90.00
#
_symmetry.space_group_name_H-M   'P 1'
#
loop_
_entity.id
_entity.type
_entity.pdbx_description
1 polymer ?
#
loop_
_entity_poly.entity_id
_entity_poly.type
_entity_poly.pdbx_seq_one_letter_code
_entity_poly.pdbx_strand_id
1 'polypeptide(L)'
;MSIGGQECPAIPKCISDCAQPESLISKNVNSHQGPGWCHSRCFAYGGTHEFKQAVKASKSINQGTIVVIGGGLTSAQIADLAIRKGAAKVVLICRGYLKTKHYDFPLSWVTKYSNLEKMSFWQEDCPMARLKMVRQARNGGSVNPSTLLLLKKRVAEGTLSLRTHTTVTQAMRDNSTGKWTLHLVHHPANGTKRIEPAEPEVLEDVTFIVASTGGKLDFGSIPFLSSLLHPENGPQRHDHSEHSSKKQSVNVPGVIEGLPLLTEDLQWGKELPLFVMGAYAALELGPDAANLSGSRGGAERIGSKLNELLDNPWFLNPQPSFSKPTHPKKSTRQSIIPSKTTLQPTPSAELSTLGQGEMESIPEDSTAELSAGIEETIEHHEPVTFQGESQSCSTKRGRCAFKMGARERRAGNVGGWYAGLEEVVI
;
A
#
# COMPACT_ATOMS: atom_id res chain seq x y z
N MET A 1 5.13 0.03 1.48
CA MET A 1 4.48 -0.91 2.40
C MET A 1 5.52 -1.90 2.89
N SER A 2 5.50 -2.22 4.18
CA SER A 2 6.07 -3.48 4.64
C SER A 2 5.38 -4.60 3.89
N ILE A 3 6.14 -5.62 3.47
CA ILE A 3 5.57 -6.76 2.75
C ILE A 3 4.76 -7.56 3.77
N GLY A 4 3.45 -7.36 3.79
CA GLY A 4 2.55 -8.18 4.58
C GLY A 4 2.56 -9.62 4.09
N GLY A 5 2.24 -10.58 4.95
CA GLY A 5 2.26 -12.02 4.67
C GLY A 5 1.47 -12.49 3.43
N GLN A 6 0.69 -11.62 2.79
CA GLN A 6 -0.22 -11.93 1.69
C GLN A 6 0.19 -11.32 0.33
N GLU A 7 1.36 -10.68 0.22
CA GLU A 7 1.82 -10.12 -1.06
C GLU A 7 2.80 -11.06 -1.77
N CYS A 8 2.59 -11.24 -3.09
CA CYS A 8 3.55 -11.88 -3.98
C CYS A 8 4.75 -10.93 -4.17
N PRO A 9 5.98 -11.30 -3.79
CA PRO A 9 7.13 -10.43 -3.91
C PRO A 9 7.42 -10.10 -5.38
N ALA A 10 7.73 -8.85 -5.67
CA ALA A 10 8.10 -8.40 -7.01
C ALA A 10 9.59 -8.65 -7.26
N ILE A 11 9.98 -9.90 -7.50
CA ILE A 11 11.40 -10.28 -7.67
C ILE A 11 11.91 -9.84 -9.05
N PRO A 12 13.07 -9.15 -9.13
CA PRO A 12 13.70 -8.83 -10.41
C PRO A 12 14.05 -10.10 -11.21
N LYS A 13 13.61 -10.18 -12.47
CA LYS A 13 13.84 -11.34 -13.35
C LYS A 13 15.31 -11.73 -13.45
N CYS A 14 16.19 -10.73 -13.53
CA CYS A 14 17.64 -10.93 -13.60
C CYS A 14 18.22 -11.70 -12.40
N ILE A 15 17.54 -11.71 -11.25
CA ILE A 15 17.94 -12.48 -10.06
C ILE A 15 17.26 -13.86 -10.05
N SER A 16 15.96 -13.92 -10.36
CA SER A 16 15.20 -15.19 -10.33
C SER A 16 15.71 -16.20 -11.35
N ASP A 17 16.08 -15.73 -12.54
CA ASP A 17 16.43 -16.59 -13.67
C ASP A 17 17.82 -17.24 -13.46
N CYS A 18 18.71 -16.59 -12.72
CA CYS A 18 20.04 -17.12 -12.40
C CYS A 18 20.04 -18.08 -11.18
N ALA A 19 18.95 -18.11 -10.40
CA ALA A 19 18.84 -18.90 -9.17
C ALA A 19 18.23 -20.30 -9.40
N GLN A 20 17.90 -20.68 -10.64
CA GLN A 20 17.30 -21.97 -10.99
C GLN A 20 18.09 -22.62 -12.12
N PRO A 21 18.93 -23.65 -11.86
CA PRO A 21 19.44 -24.50 -12.92
C PRO A 21 18.27 -25.30 -13.53
N GLU A 22 18.42 -25.67 -14.80
CA GLU A 22 17.48 -26.37 -15.70
C GLU A 22 16.85 -27.66 -15.10
N SER A 23 15.94 -27.53 -14.15
CA SER A 23 15.07 -28.61 -13.69
C SER A 23 13.66 -28.32 -14.19
N LEU A 24 13.23 -29.10 -15.19
CA LEU A 24 11.88 -29.10 -15.77
C LEU A 24 10.77 -29.56 -14.80
N ILE A 25 11.02 -29.60 -13.48
CA ILE A 25 10.07 -30.09 -12.49
C ILE A 25 9.91 -29.05 -11.37
N SER A 26 8.74 -28.40 -11.37
CA SER A 26 8.25 -27.36 -10.46
C SER A 26 9.00 -26.01 -10.51
N LYS A 27 8.50 -25.10 -11.36
CA LYS A 27 8.72 -23.66 -11.16
C LYS A 27 8.09 -23.30 -9.82
N ASN A 28 8.87 -23.29 -8.75
CA ASN A 28 8.38 -22.81 -7.46
C ASN A 28 8.40 -21.27 -7.50
N VAL A 29 7.41 -20.69 -8.20
CA VAL A 29 7.23 -19.25 -8.46
C VAL A 29 7.15 -18.42 -7.15
N ASN A 30 7.04 -19.09 -6.00
CA ASN A 30 6.87 -18.50 -4.68
C ASN A 30 8.14 -18.44 -3.83
N SER A 31 9.33 -18.79 -4.33
CA SER A 31 10.55 -18.66 -3.52
C SER A 31 10.89 -17.19 -3.25
N HIS A 32 10.91 -16.79 -1.98
CA HIS A 32 11.23 -15.43 -1.54
C HIS A 32 12.74 -15.20 -1.33
N GLN A 33 13.56 -16.22 -1.57
CA GLN A 33 15.01 -16.22 -1.37
C GLN A 33 15.68 -17.28 -2.24
N GLY A 34 17.00 -17.22 -2.33
CA GLY A 34 17.82 -18.25 -2.94
C GLY A 34 19.29 -18.03 -2.58
N PRO A 35 20.21 -18.84 -3.13
CA PRO A 35 21.62 -18.77 -2.75
C PRO A 35 22.20 -17.36 -2.95
N GLY A 36 22.59 -16.71 -1.85
CA GLY A 36 23.22 -15.39 -1.88
C GLY A 36 22.27 -14.23 -2.23
N TRP A 37 20.95 -14.43 -2.14
CA TRP A 37 19.99 -13.35 -2.28
C TRP A 37 18.69 -13.58 -1.50
N CYS A 38 17.99 -12.50 -1.16
CA CYS A 38 16.63 -12.61 -0.66
C CYS A 38 15.76 -11.42 -1.05
N HIS A 39 14.45 -11.62 -1.03
CA HIS A 39 13.51 -10.51 -1.05
C HIS A 39 13.39 -9.91 0.36
N SER A 40 13.12 -8.61 0.46
CA SER A 40 12.98 -7.91 1.75
C SER A 40 11.84 -8.46 2.62
N ARG A 41 10.95 -9.28 2.05
CA ARG A 41 9.93 -10.06 2.76
C ARG A 41 10.54 -10.95 3.85
N CYS A 42 11.72 -11.51 3.63
CA CYS A 42 12.37 -12.39 4.60
C CYS A 42 12.68 -11.65 5.92
N PHE A 43 12.76 -10.32 5.90
CA PHE A 43 13.01 -9.50 7.09
C PHE A 43 11.80 -9.39 8.02
N ALA A 44 10.58 -9.69 7.55
CA ALA A 44 9.41 -9.85 8.42
C ALA A 44 9.59 -11.00 9.44
N TYR A 45 10.48 -11.95 9.13
CA TYR A 45 10.80 -13.11 9.96
C TYR A 45 12.24 -13.07 10.50
N GLY A 46 12.90 -11.90 10.49
CA GLY A 46 14.27 -11.74 11.02
C GLY A 46 15.40 -11.80 10.01
N GLY A 47 15.08 -11.83 8.71
CA GLY A 47 16.05 -11.93 7.63
C GLY A 47 16.48 -13.38 7.38
N THR A 48 17.41 -13.59 6.45
CA THR A 48 17.93 -14.92 6.14
C THR A 48 19.23 -15.20 6.88
N HIS A 49 19.52 -16.47 7.12
CA HIS A 49 20.80 -16.88 7.70
C HIS A 49 21.98 -16.48 6.80
N GLU A 50 21.83 -16.64 5.48
CA GLU A 50 22.84 -16.25 4.49
C GLU A 50 23.11 -14.73 4.50
N PHE A 51 22.09 -13.88 4.66
CA PHE A 51 22.30 -12.44 4.82
C PHE A 51 23.13 -12.12 6.07
N LYS A 52 22.78 -12.73 7.21
CA LYS A 52 23.53 -12.55 8.47
C LYS A 52 24.99 -13.01 8.32
N GLN A 53 25.21 -14.14 7.66
CA GLN A 53 26.55 -14.66 7.36
C GLN A 53 27.33 -13.73 6.43
N ALA A 54 26.72 -13.21 5.36
CA ALA A 54 27.36 -12.30 4.43
C ALA A 54 27.80 -10.99 5.12
N VAL A 55 26.95 -10.42 5.99
CA VAL A 55 27.31 -9.24 6.80
C VAL A 55 28.46 -9.57 7.77
N LYS A 56 28.39 -10.70 8.48
CA LYS A 56 29.43 -11.11 9.42
C LYS A 56 30.77 -11.36 8.72
N ALA A 57 30.74 -12.06 7.58
CA ALA A 57 31.92 -12.29 6.76
C ALA A 57 32.51 -10.95 6.30
N SER A 58 31.67 -10.08 5.72
CA SER A 58 32.09 -8.75 5.26
C SER A 58 32.78 -7.94 6.37
N LYS A 59 32.25 -7.99 7.59
CA LYS A 59 32.87 -7.38 8.78
C LYS A 59 34.23 -7.97 9.11
N SER A 60 34.36 -9.31 9.10
CA SER A 60 35.59 -10.01 9.49
C SER A 60 36.74 -9.80 8.50
N ILE A 61 36.45 -9.74 7.20
CA ILE A 61 37.48 -9.57 6.16
C ILE A 61 37.60 -8.13 5.65
N ASN A 62 36.73 -7.24 6.11
CA ASN A 62 36.60 -5.85 5.65
C ASN A 62 36.49 -5.71 4.11
N GLN A 63 35.77 -6.65 3.49
CA GLN A 63 35.57 -6.76 2.05
C GLN A 63 34.15 -7.27 1.73
N GLY A 64 33.81 -7.39 0.45
CA GLY A 64 32.51 -7.87 0.00
C GLY A 64 31.45 -6.78 -0.01
N THR A 65 30.62 -6.81 -1.05
CA THR A 65 29.57 -5.80 -1.28
C THR A 65 28.18 -6.38 -1.05
N ILE A 66 27.39 -5.73 -0.20
CA ILE A 66 25.95 -6.03 -0.08
C ILE A 66 25.18 -5.06 -0.97
N VAL A 67 24.38 -5.60 -1.89
CA VAL A 67 23.55 -4.81 -2.79
C VAL A 67 22.11 -4.82 -2.29
N VAL A 68 21.50 -3.65 -2.19
CA VAL A 68 20.07 -3.50 -1.91
C VAL A 68 19.40 -2.83 -3.11
N ILE A 69 18.38 -3.47 -3.68
CA ILE A 69 17.65 -2.95 -4.84
C ILE A 69 16.30 -2.42 -4.39
N GLY A 70 16.06 -1.13 -4.56
CA GLY A 70 14.79 -0.49 -4.23
C GLY A 70 14.96 0.96 -3.79
N GLY A 71 13.93 1.79 -4.03
CA GLY A 71 13.94 3.23 -3.69
C GLY A 71 12.91 3.63 -2.63
N GLY A 72 12.62 2.76 -1.66
CA GLY A 72 11.61 3.00 -0.63
C GLY A 72 12.17 2.90 0.79
N LEU A 73 11.35 3.18 1.78
CA LEU A 73 11.75 3.15 3.19
C LEU A 73 12.38 1.80 3.60
N THR A 74 11.81 0.68 3.14
CA THR A 74 12.34 -0.66 3.42
C THR A 74 13.76 -0.88 2.89
N SER A 75 14.07 -0.43 1.67
CA SER A 75 15.42 -0.59 1.12
C SER A 75 16.44 0.25 1.88
N ALA A 76 16.06 1.48 2.24
CA ALA A 76 16.89 2.36 3.06
C ALA A 76 17.17 1.79 4.45
N GLN A 77 16.15 1.26 5.12
CA GLN A 77 16.28 0.63 6.44
C GLN A 77 17.17 -0.61 6.40
N ILE A 78 17.03 -1.46 5.38
CA ILE A 78 17.87 -2.66 5.23
C ILE A 78 19.32 -2.26 4.92
N ALA A 79 19.54 -1.24 4.09
CA ALA A 79 20.88 -0.73 3.80
C ALA A 79 21.56 -0.23 5.08
N ASP A 80 20.89 0.60 5.89
CA ASP A 80 21.45 1.06 7.17
C ASP A 80 21.63 -0.10 8.17
N LEU A 81 20.69 -1.05 8.23
CA LEU A 81 20.82 -2.25 9.07
C LEU A 81 22.09 -3.03 8.73
N ALA A 82 22.37 -3.27 7.45
CA ALA A 82 23.58 -3.96 7.02
C ALA A 82 24.85 -3.22 7.46
N ILE A 83 24.89 -1.89 7.28
CA ILE A 83 26.01 -1.04 7.71
C ILE A 83 26.21 -1.12 9.23
N ARG A 84 25.14 -0.94 10.02
CA ARG A 84 25.21 -1.00 11.49
C ARG A 84 25.64 -2.36 12.02
N LYS A 85 25.33 -3.43 11.29
CA LYS A 85 25.76 -4.79 11.62
C LYS A 85 27.18 -5.11 11.14
N GLY A 86 27.83 -4.19 10.43
CA GLY A 86 29.26 -4.22 10.10
C GLY A 86 29.58 -4.57 8.66
N ALA A 87 28.64 -4.47 7.73
CA ALA A 87 28.93 -4.60 6.30
C ALA A 87 29.96 -3.53 5.88
N ALA A 88 31.04 -3.96 5.22
CA ALA A 88 32.13 -3.08 4.81
C ALA A 88 31.68 -2.09 3.72
N LYS A 89 30.86 -2.57 2.78
CA LYS A 89 30.32 -1.76 1.68
C LYS A 89 28.88 -2.16 1.37
N VAL A 90 28.01 -1.16 1.29
CA VAL A 90 26.63 -1.33 0.83
C VAL A 90 26.38 -0.49 -0.41
N VAL A 91 25.74 -1.07 -1.42
CA VAL A 91 25.31 -0.36 -2.63
C VAL A 91 23.79 -0.37 -2.69
N LEU A 92 23.16 0.80 -2.68
CA LEU A 92 21.72 0.97 -2.82
C LEU A 92 21.39 1.40 -4.26
N ILE A 93 20.66 0.56 -4.97
CA ILE A 93 20.30 0.77 -6.38
C ILE A 93 18.84 1.21 -6.49
N CYS A 94 18.62 2.36 -7.11
CA CYS A 94 17.33 2.98 -7.35
C CYS A 94 17.13 3.20 -8.85
N ARG A 95 16.00 2.72 -9.40
CA ARG A 95 15.63 2.92 -10.83
C ARG A 95 15.35 4.38 -11.24
N GLY A 96 15.36 5.30 -10.29
CA GLY A 96 15.15 6.74 -10.50
C GLY A 96 15.66 7.50 -9.29
N TYR A 97 15.19 8.73 -9.10
CA TYR A 97 15.48 9.50 -7.88
C TYR A 97 14.95 8.81 -6.62
N LEU A 98 15.67 9.02 -5.52
CA LEU A 98 15.20 8.65 -4.19
C LEU A 98 14.12 9.66 -3.74
N LYS A 99 12.85 9.32 -4.00
CA LYS A 99 11.71 10.19 -3.68
C LYS A 99 11.64 10.41 -2.17
N THR A 100 11.56 11.67 -1.75
CA THR A 100 11.40 12.03 -0.34
C THR A 100 9.97 12.50 -0.09
N LYS A 101 9.25 11.82 0.80
CA LYS A 101 7.87 12.14 1.18
C LYS A 101 7.66 11.91 2.67
N HIS A 102 6.85 12.74 3.31
CA HIS A 102 6.39 12.48 4.68
C HIS A 102 5.33 11.37 4.75
N TYR A 103 4.51 11.26 3.70
CA TYR A 103 3.38 10.34 3.61
C TYR A 103 3.45 9.48 2.34
N ASP A 104 2.79 8.32 2.37
CA ASP A 104 2.79 7.36 1.26
C ASP A 104 2.00 7.83 0.02
N PHE A 105 1.14 8.84 0.17
CA PHE A 105 0.36 9.49 -0.90
C PHE A 105 0.30 11.01 -0.61
N PRO A 106 -0.07 11.84 -1.61
CA PRO A 106 -0.14 13.29 -1.47
C PRO A 106 -1.08 13.73 -0.35
N LEU A 107 -0.81 14.92 0.21
CA LEU A 107 -1.69 15.56 1.20
C LEU A 107 -3.10 15.81 0.65
N SER A 108 -3.26 15.92 -0.67
CA SER A 108 -4.57 16.00 -1.32
C SER A 108 -5.45 14.76 -1.08
N TRP A 109 -4.92 13.65 -0.56
CA TRP A 109 -5.72 12.46 -0.25
C TRP A 109 -6.10 12.32 1.23
N VAL A 110 -5.44 13.03 2.14
CA VAL A 110 -5.58 12.80 3.60
C VAL A 110 -5.74 14.05 4.46
N THR A 111 -5.68 15.25 3.89
CA THR A 111 -5.85 16.50 4.64
C THR A 111 -7.25 17.09 4.45
N LYS A 112 -7.46 18.32 4.94
CA LYS A 112 -8.72 19.08 4.82
C LYS A 112 -9.28 19.18 3.39
N TYR A 113 -8.42 19.08 2.37
CA TYR A 113 -8.81 19.16 0.97
C TYR A 113 -9.00 17.79 0.30
N SER A 114 -9.02 16.72 1.09
CA SER A 114 -9.17 15.35 0.57
C SER A 114 -10.48 15.06 -0.13
N ASN A 115 -11.51 15.87 0.12
CA ASN A 115 -12.82 15.71 -0.48
C ASN A 115 -12.79 15.73 -2.01
N LEU A 116 -11.93 16.52 -2.66
CA LEU A 116 -11.88 16.60 -4.13
C LEU A 116 -11.39 15.28 -4.75
N GLU A 117 -10.26 14.78 -4.28
CA GLU A 117 -9.67 13.52 -4.77
C GLU A 117 -10.57 12.33 -4.42
N LYS A 118 -11.11 12.29 -3.20
CA LYS A 118 -12.01 11.23 -2.75
C LYS A 118 -13.34 11.25 -3.51
N MET A 119 -13.90 12.43 -3.79
CA MET A 119 -15.10 12.57 -4.60
C MET A 119 -14.85 12.09 -6.03
N SER A 120 -13.76 12.54 -6.67
CA SER A 120 -13.39 12.07 -8.01
C SER A 120 -13.21 10.56 -8.04
N PHE A 121 -12.64 9.97 -6.99
CA PHE A 121 -12.44 8.53 -6.88
C PHE A 121 -13.74 7.76 -6.72
N TRP A 122 -14.65 8.20 -5.84
CA TRP A 122 -15.91 7.50 -5.59
C TRP A 122 -16.94 7.70 -6.71
N GLN A 123 -16.82 8.75 -7.52
CA GLN A 123 -17.65 8.94 -8.72
C GLN A 123 -17.16 8.14 -9.94
N GLU A 124 -15.93 7.61 -9.91
CA GLU A 124 -15.43 6.76 -10.98
C GLU A 124 -16.06 5.37 -10.89
N ASP A 125 -16.77 4.93 -11.92
CA ASP A 125 -17.42 3.62 -11.95
C ASP A 125 -16.49 2.51 -12.46
N CYS A 126 -15.45 2.85 -13.23
CA CYS A 126 -14.54 1.86 -13.81
C CYS A 126 -13.50 1.39 -12.77
N PRO A 127 -13.48 0.09 -12.39
CA PRO A 127 -12.52 -0.40 -11.38
C PRO A 127 -11.06 -0.26 -11.83
N MET A 128 -10.79 -0.39 -13.13
CA MET A 128 -9.43 -0.22 -13.67
C MET A 128 -8.97 1.25 -13.60
N ALA A 129 -9.89 2.20 -13.79
CA ALA A 129 -9.60 3.62 -13.62
C ALA A 129 -9.34 3.95 -12.14
N ARG A 130 -10.16 3.43 -11.21
CA ARG A 130 -9.90 3.53 -9.77
C ARG A 130 -8.53 2.95 -9.39
N LEU A 131 -8.16 1.78 -9.92
CA LEU A 131 -6.84 1.19 -9.71
C LEU A 131 -5.71 2.09 -10.21
N LYS A 132 -5.89 2.75 -11.37
CA LYS A 132 -4.93 3.72 -11.90
C LYS A 132 -4.78 4.91 -10.95
N MET A 133 -5.88 5.46 -10.43
CA MET A 133 -5.86 6.54 -9.44
C MET A 133 -5.09 6.14 -8.17
N VAL A 134 -5.36 4.93 -7.64
CA VAL A 134 -4.64 4.38 -6.47
C VAL A 134 -3.14 4.27 -6.74
N ARG A 135 -2.75 3.70 -7.88
CA ARG A 135 -1.34 3.52 -8.27
C ARG A 135 -0.65 4.87 -8.46
N GLN A 136 -1.33 5.85 -9.06
CA GLN A 136 -0.82 7.20 -9.31
C GLN A 136 -0.64 7.98 -8.01
N ALA A 137 -1.61 7.92 -7.09
CA ALA A 137 -1.50 8.54 -5.77
C ALA A 137 -0.32 7.99 -4.97
N ARG A 138 -0.08 6.66 -5.02
CA ARG A 138 1.08 6.06 -4.35
C ARG A 138 2.41 6.52 -4.94
N ASN A 139 2.52 6.57 -6.27
CA ASN A 139 3.72 7.06 -6.97
C ASN A 139 5.02 6.33 -6.54
N GLY A 140 4.94 5.02 -6.32
CA GLY A 140 6.07 4.15 -5.97
C GLY A 140 6.66 4.37 -4.57
N GLY A 141 7.80 3.72 -4.31
CA GLY A 141 8.51 3.85 -3.03
C GLY A 141 9.08 5.25 -2.79
N SER A 142 9.11 5.63 -1.53
CA SER A 142 9.75 6.86 -1.03
C SER A 142 10.39 6.62 0.33
N VAL A 143 11.28 7.51 0.72
CA VAL A 143 11.83 7.62 2.07
C VAL A 143 11.31 8.89 2.74
N ASN A 144 11.25 8.91 4.07
CA ASN A 144 10.98 10.14 4.80
C ASN A 144 12.25 11.01 4.93
N PRO A 145 12.12 12.31 5.27
CA PRO A 145 13.29 13.19 5.36
C PRO A 145 14.35 12.73 6.36
N SER A 146 13.96 12.15 7.50
CA SER A 146 14.92 11.64 8.49
C SER A 146 15.74 10.47 7.94
N THR A 147 15.11 9.55 7.20
CA THR A 147 15.82 8.46 6.53
C THR A 147 16.70 8.97 5.39
N LEU A 148 16.28 10.00 4.64
CA LEU A 148 17.14 10.63 3.64
C LEU A 148 18.42 11.20 4.29
N LEU A 149 18.28 11.92 5.42
CA LEU A 149 19.43 12.47 6.16
C LEU A 149 20.36 11.35 6.65
N LEU A 150 19.80 10.25 7.15
CA LEU A 150 20.57 9.07 7.54
C LEU A 150 21.36 8.50 6.36
N LEU A 151 20.73 8.31 5.20
CA LEU A 151 21.42 7.80 4.01
C LEU A 151 22.51 8.75 3.53
N LYS A 152 22.25 10.07 3.52
CA LYS A 152 23.28 11.08 3.17
C LYS A 152 24.48 11.00 4.10
N LYS A 153 24.26 10.81 5.41
CA LYS A 153 25.34 10.56 6.38
C LYS A 153 26.14 9.31 6.02
N ARG A 154 25.48 8.19 5.70
CA ARG A 154 26.18 6.94 5.29
C ARG A 154 26.99 7.09 4.01
N VAL A 155 26.48 7.87 3.04
CA VAL A 155 27.21 8.20 1.81
C VAL A 155 28.45 9.04 2.14
N ALA A 156 28.33 10.06 2.99
CA ALA A 156 29.47 10.88 3.41
C ALA A 156 30.52 10.08 4.20
N GLU A 157 30.10 9.08 4.97
CA GLU A 157 30.99 8.13 5.67
C GLU A 157 31.65 7.11 4.71
N GLY A 158 31.26 7.06 3.42
CA GLY A 158 31.77 6.11 2.44
C GLY A 158 31.25 4.67 2.60
N THR A 159 30.38 4.40 3.58
CA THR A 159 29.82 3.07 3.86
C THR A 159 28.67 2.69 2.93
N LEU A 160 28.02 3.69 2.32
CA LEU A 160 26.94 3.52 1.36
C LEU A 160 27.27 4.18 0.02
N SER A 161 27.12 3.44 -1.07
CA SER A 161 27.06 3.99 -2.43
C SER A 161 25.62 4.01 -2.92
N LEU A 162 25.10 5.18 -3.27
CA LEU A 162 23.74 5.34 -3.80
C LEU A 162 23.79 5.47 -5.33
N ARG A 163 23.23 4.51 -6.04
CA ARG A 163 23.09 4.52 -7.50
C ARG A 163 21.65 4.89 -7.86
N THR A 164 21.42 6.16 -8.21
CA THR A 164 20.12 6.60 -8.73
C THR A 164 20.04 6.36 -10.23
N HIS A 165 18.81 6.33 -10.76
CA HIS A 165 18.54 6.05 -12.17
C HIS A 165 19.24 4.82 -12.74
N THR A 166 19.47 3.81 -11.90
CA THR A 166 20.28 2.65 -12.28
C THR A 166 19.43 1.39 -12.20
N THR A 167 19.55 0.53 -13.20
CA THR A 167 18.85 -0.76 -13.28
C THR A 167 19.84 -1.91 -13.38
N VAL A 168 19.59 -2.99 -12.63
CA VAL A 168 20.32 -4.26 -12.81
C VAL A 168 19.72 -4.98 -14.02
N THR A 169 20.48 -5.10 -15.10
CA THR A 169 20.03 -5.79 -16.32
C THR A 169 20.33 -7.28 -16.28
N GLN A 170 21.45 -7.66 -15.66
CA GLN A 170 21.87 -9.05 -15.51
C GLN A 170 22.53 -9.26 -14.16
N ALA A 171 22.32 -10.43 -13.57
CA ALA A 171 23.02 -10.90 -12.38
C ALA A 171 23.54 -12.30 -12.65
N MET A 172 24.82 -12.55 -12.37
CA MET A 172 25.44 -13.87 -12.56
C MET A 172 26.10 -14.28 -11.24
N ARG A 173 25.86 -15.51 -10.80
CA ARG A 173 26.48 -16.07 -9.61
C ARG A 173 27.53 -17.09 -9.99
N ASP A 174 28.73 -16.92 -9.45
CA ASP A 174 29.77 -17.94 -9.53
C ASP A 174 29.52 -19.00 -8.46
N ASN A 175 29.36 -20.25 -8.88
CA ASN A 175 29.08 -21.37 -7.98
C ASN A 175 30.27 -21.76 -7.11
N SER A 176 31.50 -21.48 -7.56
CA SER A 176 32.72 -21.83 -6.83
C SER A 176 32.99 -20.84 -5.69
N THR A 177 32.82 -19.55 -5.95
CA THR A 177 33.07 -18.49 -4.95
C THR A 177 31.80 -18.06 -4.19
N GLY A 178 30.63 -18.37 -4.74
CA GLY A 178 29.33 -17.96 -4.21
C GLY A 178 29.01 -16.47 -4.39
N LYS A 179 29.87 -15.72 -5.09
CA LYS A 179 29.76 -14.28 -5.32
C LYS A 179 28.96 -13.96 -6.58
N TRP A 180 28.40 -12.76 -6.60
CA TRP A 180 27.63 -12.22 -7.71
C TRP A 180 28.44 -11.18 -8.50
N THR A 181 28.21 -11.17 -9.81
CA THR A 181 28.58 -10.09 -10.72
C THR A 181 27.30 -9.49 -11.28
N LEU A 182 27.12 -8.18 -11.12
CA LEU A 182 25.93 -7.46 -11.58
C LEU A 182 26.27 -6.53 -12.74
N HIS A 183 25.51 -6.61 -13.81
CA HIS A 183 25.54 -5.64 -14.90
C HIS A 183 24.47 -4.59 -14.64
N LEU A 184 24.90 -3.35 -14.58
CA LEU A 184 24.11 -2.18 -14.29
C LEU A 184 24.07 -1.29 -15.53
N VAL A 185 22.95 -0.59 -15.70
CA VAL A 185 22.79 0.46 -16.70
C VAL A 185 22.28 1.71 -16.03
N HIS A 186 23.01 2.81 -16.18
CA HIS A 186 22.59 4.14 -15.76
C HIS A 186 21.75 4.81 -16.85
N HIS A 187 20.55 5.25 -16.50
CA HIS A 187 19.62 5.94 -17.39
C HIS A 187 19.61 7.43 -17.05
N PRO A 188 20.22 8.31 -17.87
CA PRO A 188 20.24 9.73 -17.58
C PRO A 188 18.80 10.26 -17.40
N ALA A 189 18.62 11.19 -16.46
CA ALA A 189 17.29 11.71 -16.16
C ALA A 189 16.69 12.43 -17.38
N ASN A 190 15.39 12.22 -17.64
CA ASN A 190 14.63 12.75 -18.78
C ASN A 190 14.51 14.30 -18.86
N GLY A 191 15.42 15.07 -18.25
CA GLY A 191 15.40 16.53 -18.20
C GLY A 191 16.39 17.23 -19.15
N THR A 192 17.38 16.54 -19.72
CA THR A 192 18.34 17.14 -20.64
C THR A 192 17.92 16.92 -22.09
N LYS A 193 17.93 17.99 -22.91
CA LYS A 193 17.60 17.97 -24.35
C LYS A 193 18.53 17.08 -25.20
N ARG A 194 19.47 16.37 -24.58
CA ARG A 194 20.39 15.41 -25.18
C ARG A 194 20.12 14.06 -24.53
N ILE A 195 19.68 13.09 -25.33
CA ILE A 195 19.63 11.68 -24.94
C ILE A 195 21.09 11.25 -24.79
N GLU A 196 21.63 11.30 -23.58
CA GLU A 196 22.93 10.70 -23.33
C GLU A 196 22.78 9.16 -23.36
N PRO A 197 23.76 8.46 -23.95
CA PRO A 197 23.72 7.00 -24.03
C PRO A 197 23.77 6.41 -22.62
N ALA A 198 23.03 5.32 -22.42
CA ALA A 198 23.00 4.65 -21.14
C ALA A 198 24.40 4.08 -20.82
N GLU A 199 24.92 4.38 -19.63
CA GLU A 199 26.28 3.98 -19.25
C GLU A 199 26.27 2.59 -18.59
N PRO A 200 27.00 1.60 -19.15
CA PRO A 200 27.12 0.29 -18.53
C PRO A 200 28.14 0.33 -17.40
N GLU A 201 27.80 -0.32 -16.29
CA GLU A 201 28.69 -0.54 -15.15
C GLU A 201 28.64 -2.03 -14.76
N VAL A 202 29.79 -2.59 -14.38
CA VAL A 202 29.86 -3.94 -13.82
C VAL A 202 30.25 -3.83 -12.35
N LEU A 203 29.45 -4.43 -11.48
CA LEU A 203 29.73 -4.53 -10.05
C LEU A 203 30.11 -5.97 -9.71
N GLU A 204 31.37 -6.17 -9.42
CA GLU A 204 31.96 -7.44 -8.99
C GLU A 204 31.97 -7.57 -7.45
N ASP A 205 32.33 -8.75 -6.95
CA ASP A 205 32.47 -9.05 -5.52
C ASP A 205 31.20 -8.76 -4.68
N VAL A 206 30.03 -8.97 -5.28
CA VAL A 206 28.75 -8.85 -4.58
C VAL A 206 28.49 -10.12 -3.77
N THR A 207 28.56 -10.01 -2.45
CA THR A 207 28.42 -11.17 -1.54
C THR A 207 26.98 -11.50 -1.22
N PHE A 208 26.08 -10.51 -1.31
CA PHE A 208 24.66 -10.73 -1.07
C PHE A 208 23.78 -9.67 -1.74
N ILE A 209 22.61 -10.08 -2.23
CA ILE A 209 21.62 -9.19 -2.84
C ILE A 209 20.32 -9.19 -2.04
N VAL A 210 19.80 -8.02 -1.69
CA VAL A 210 18.46 -7.85 -1.12
C VAL A 210 17.56 -7.12 -2.11
N ALA A 211 16.58 -7.83 -2.66
CA ALA A 211 15.53 -7.26 -3.49
C ALA A 211 14.44 -6.62 -2.60
N SER A 212 14.45 -5.30 -2.48
CA SER A 212 13.47 -4.49 -1.74
C SER A 212 12.47 -3.82 -2.68
N THR A 213 11.92 -4.61 -3.60
CA THR A 213 11.15 -4.16 -4.76
C THR A 213 9.64 -4.16 -4.54
N GLY A 214 9.20 -4.44 -3.31
CA GLY A 214 7.80 -4.45 -2.91
C GLY A 214 7.06 -5.73 -3.33
N GLY A 215 5.74 -5.74 -3.18
CA GLY A 215 4.91 -6.87 -3.58
C GLY A 215 3.70 -6.44 -4.40
N LYS A 216 3.10 -7.43 -5.05
CA LYS A 216 1.76 -7.32 -5.65
C LYS A 216 0.77 -8.00 -4.73
N LEU A 217 -0.38 -7.39 -4.55
CA LEU A 217 -1.53 -8.03 -3.92
C LEU A 217 -2.07 -9.08 -4.90
N ASP A 218 -2.47 -10.23 -4.38
CA ASP A 218 -3.08 -11.28 -5.18
C ASP A 218 -4.15 -11.99 -4.36
N PHE A 219 -5.34 -11.41 -4.37
CA PHE A 219 -6.51 -11.96 -3.67
C PHE A 219 -6.88 -13.34 -4.19
N GLY A 220 -6.64 -13.60 -5.48
CA GLY A 220 -6.91 -14.88 -6.12
C GLY A 220 -6.02 -16.01 -5.59
N SER A 221 -4.83 -15.68 -5.12
CA SER A 221 -3.87 -16.65 -4.58
C SER A 221 -4.13 -17.08 -3.12
N ILE A 222 -5.11 -16.47 -2.44
CA ILE A 222 -5.34 -16.74 -1.00
C ILE A 222 -5.87 -18.18 -0.82
N PRO A 223 -5.16 -19.07 -0.10
CA PRO A 223 -5.46 -20.50 -0.12
C PRO A 223 -6.88 -20.86 0.33
N PHE A 224 -7.41 -20.22 1.37
CA PHE A 224 -8.75 -20.53 1.87
C PHE A 224 -9.88 -20.04 0.95
N LEU A 225 -9.58 -19.14 0.00
CA LEU A 225 -10.54 -18.65 -0.99
C LEU A 225 -10.60 -19.53 -2.25
N SER A 226 -9.66 -20.45 -2.43
CA SER A 226 -9.56 -21.30 -3.62
C SER A 226 -10.87 -22.02 -3.97
N SER A 227 -11.56 -22.57 -2.97
CA SER A 227 -12.85 -23.25 -3.15
C SER A 227 -13.99 -22.32 -3.60
N LEU A 228 -13.90 -21.02 -3.30
CA LEU A 228 -14.88 -20.01 -3.73
C LEU A 228 -14.54 -19.46 -5.12
N LEU A 229 -13.26 -19.35 -5.45
CA LEU A 229 -12.77 -18.86 -6.74
C LEU A 229 -12.83 -19.93 -7.85
N HIS A 230 -12.68 -21.20 -7.48
CA HIS A 230 -12.67 -22.35 -8.39
C HIS A 230 -13.65 -23.43 -7.91
N PRO A 231 -14.98 -23.19 -8.04
CA PRO A 231 -15.99 -24.14 -7.58
C PRO A 231 -15.95 -25.49 -8.32
N GLU A 232 -15.32 -25.55 -9.50
CA GLU A 232 -14.99 -26.78 -10.23
C GLU A 232 -13.91 -27.66 -9.57
N ASN A 233 -13.02 -27.10 -8.75
CA ASN A 233 -11.89 -27.80 -8.12
C ASN A 233 -12.18 -28.29 -6.70
N GLY A 234 -13.39 -28.06 -6.18
CA GLY A 234 -13.81 -28.61 -4.89
C GLY A 234 -13.83 -30.15 -4.93
N PRO A 235 -13.67 -30.84 -3.78
CA PRO A 235 -13.66 -32.30 -3.73
C PRO A 235 -14.88 -32.88 -4.46
N GLN A 236 -14.63 -33.64 -5.54
CA GLN A 236 -15.66 -34.45 -6.17
C GLN A 236 -16.08 -35.50 -5.13
N ARG A 237 -17.24 -35.29 -4.50
CA ARG A 237 -17.91 -36.38 -3.81
C ARG A 237 -18.34 -37.36 -4.89
N HIS A 238 -17.66 -38.51 -4.97
CA HIS A 238 -18.12 -39.68 -5.72
C HIS A 238 -19.35 -40.27 -5.03
N ASP A 239 -20.45 -39.54 -5.00
CA ASP A 239 -21.73 -40.13 -4.64
C ASP A 239 -22.39 -40.64 -5.92
N HIS A 240 -22.34 -41.95 -6.11
CA HIS A 240 -23.16 -42.69 -7.06
C HIS A 240 -24.63 -42.61 -6.61
N SER A 241 -25.28 -41.47 -6.83
CA SER A 241 -26.74 -41.39 -6.80
C SER A 241 -27.24 -40.39 -7.83
N GLU A 242 -28.12 -40.86 -8.71
CA GLU A 242 -28.74 -40.10 -9.81
C GLU A 242 -29.78 -39.09 -9.29
N HIS A 243 -29.43 -38.25 -8.33
CA HIS A 243 -30.26 -37.11 -7.90
C HIS A 243 -29.41 -35.84 -8.03
N SER A 244 -29.48 -35.26 -9.22
CA SER A 244 -28.82 -34.01 -9.65
C SER A 244 -29.27 -32.83 -8.78
N SER A 245 -28.73 -32.75 -7.57
CA SER A 245 -28.77 -31.55 -6.73
C SER A 245 -27.91 -30.50 -7.42
N LYS A 246 -28.54 -29.52 -8.07
CA LYS A 246 -27.86 -28.35 -8.65
C LYS A 246 -26.91 -27.78 -7.60
N LYS A 247 -25.60 -28.00 -7.76
CA LYS A 247 -24.56 -27.38 -6.94
C LYS A 247 -24.73 -25.87 -7.12
N GLN A 248 -25.34 -25.21 -6.14
CA GLN A 248 -25.64 -23.78 -6.21
C GLN A 248 -24.30 -23.04 -6.17
N SER A 249 -23.80 -22.66 -7.35
CA SER A 249 -22.59 -21.86 -7.48
C SER A 249 -22.89 -20.50 -6.87
N VAL A 250 -22.17 -20.15 -5.80
CA VAL A 250 -22.23 -18.79 -5.25
C VAL A 250 -21.67 -17.84 -6.30
N ASN A 251 -22.40 -16.77 -6.61
CA ASN A 251 -21.93 -15.77 -7.56
C ASN A 251 -21.00 -14.77 -6.86
N VAL A 252 -19.69 -15.02 -6.94
CA VAL A 252 -18.67 -14.14 -6.37
C VAL A 252 -18.16 -13.14 -7.42
N PRO A 253 -17.99 -11.85 -7.06
CA PRO A 253 -17.41 -10.87 -7.97
C PRO A 253 -15.97 -11.22 -8.37
N GLY A 254 -15.59 -10.82 -9.59
CA GLY A 254 -14.26 -11.06 -10.13
C GLY A 254 -13.12 -10.36 -9.38
N VAL A 255 -11.88 -10.71 -9.75
CA VAL A 255 -10.64 -10.09 -9.26
C VAL A 255 -9.97 -9.35 -10.40
N ILE A 256 -9.53 -8.11 -10.17
CA ILE A 256 -8.83 -7.28 -11.14
C ILE A 256 -7.44 -6.97 -10.62
N GLU A 257 -6.40 -7.39 -11.35
CA GLU A 257 -5.00 -7.09 -11.02
C GLU A 257 -4.65 -7.46 -9.57
N GLY A 258 -5.22 -8.56 -9.07
CA GLY A 258 -5.02 -9.08 -7.72
C GLY A 258 -5.87 -8.44 -6.62
N LEU A 259 -6.81 -7.55 -6.96
CA LEU A 259 -7.77 -6.94 -6.03
C LEU A 259 -9.19 -7.45 -6.27
N PRO A 260 -9.95 -7.82 -5.23
CA PRO A 260 -11.34 -8.24 -5.39
C PRO A 260 -12.24 -7.05 -5.76
N LEU A 261 -13.25 -7.30 -6.58
CA LEU A 261 -14.37 -6.39 -6.75
C LEU A 261 -15.30 -6.51 -5.53
N LEU A 262 -15.48 -5.40 -4.81
CA LEU A 262 -16.29 -5.37 -3.59
C LEU A 262 -17.53 -4.51 -3.80
N THR A 263 -18.53 -4.69 -2.95
CA THR A 263 -19.62 -3.72 -2.83
C THR A 263 -19.12 -2.45 -2.11
N GLU A 264 -19.94 -1.40 -2.10
CA GLU A 264 -19.67 -0.17 -1.34
C GLU A 264 -19.40 -0.45 0.15
N ASP A 265 -20.07 -1.46 0.70
CA ASP A 265 -19.93 -1.95 2.08
C ASP A 265 -18.70 -2.85 2.31
N LEU A 266 -17.86 -3.02 1.28
CA LEU A 266 -16.68 -3.89 1.25
C LEU A 266 -16.99 -5.39 1.37
N GLN A 267 -18.19 -5.80 0.98
CA GLN A 267 -18.62 -7.20 0.92
C GLN A 267 -18.14 -7.83 -0.39
N TRP A 268 -17.57 -9.03 -0.34
CA TRP A 268 -17.19 -9.78 -1.54
C TRP A 268 -18.37 -10.62 -2.03
N GLY A 269 -19.26 -9.95 -2.78
CA GLY A 269 -20.51 -10.53 -3.28
C GLY A 269 -21.63 -10.47 -2.25
N LYS A 270 -22.86 -10.21 -2.71
CA LYS A 270 -24.03 -10.05 -1.83
C LYS A 270 -24.48 -11.37 -1.19
N GLU A 271 -24.09 -12.50 -1.79
CA GLU A 271 -24.43 -13.86 -1.37
C GLU A 271 -23.43 -14.47 -0.38
N LEU A 272 -22.41 -13.72 0.03
CA LEU A 272 -21.43 -14.17 1.02
C LEU A 272 -21.35 -13.18 2.17
N PRO A 273 -21.47 -13.61 3.44
CA PRO A 273 -21.15 -12.77 4.59
C PRO A 273 -19.62 -12.61 4.76
N LEU A 274 -18.90 -12.32 3.67
CA LEU A 274 -17.46 -12.18 3.62
C LEU A 274 -17.10 -10.73 3.27
N PHE A 275 -16.40 -10.06 4.18
CA PHE A 275 -15.99 -8.68 4.06
C PHE A 275 -14.47 -8.58 3.94
N VAL A 276 -14.00 -7.61 3.16
CA VAL A 276 -12.57 -7.41 2.88
C VAL A 276 -12.19 -5.99 3.25
N MET A 277 -11.11 -5.83 4.00
CA MET A 277 -10.59 -4.51 4.39
C MET A 277 -9.07 -4.42 4.19
N GLY A 278 -8.51 -3.23 4.39
CA GLY A 278 -7.09 -2.99 4.20
C GLY A 278 -6.75 -2.83 2.72
N ALA A 279 -5.51 -3.18 2.34
CA ALA A 279 -5.00 -2.95 0.98
C ALA A 279 -5.82 -3.65 -0.13
N TYR A 280 -6.47 -4.78 0.18
CA TYR A 280 -7.36 -5.48 -0.75
C TYR A 280 -8.64 -4.69 -1.08
N ALA A 281 -9.07 -3.78 -0.21
CA ALA A 281 -10.24 -2.93 -0.42
C ALA A 281 -9.90 -1.61 -1.15
N ALA A 282 -8.71 -1.49 -1.75
CA ALA A 282 -8.26 -0.25 -2.37
C ALA A 282 -9.13 0.23 -3.54
N LEU A 283 -9.86 -0.66 -4.20
CA LEU A 283 -10.81 -0.29 -5.26
C LEU A 283 -12.04 0.47 -4.74
N GLU A 284 -12.39 0.32 -3.46
CA GLU A 284 -13.55 0.99 -2.85
C GLU A 284 -13.17 2.08 -1.85
N LEU A 285 -12.03 1.92 -1.18
CA LEU A 285 -11.54 2.87 -0.18
C LEU A 285 -10.58 3.91 -0.76
N GLY A 286 -9.87 3.59 -1.84
CA GLY A 286 -8.86 4.46 -2.42
C GLY A 286 -7.43 4.19 -1.91
N PRO A 287 -6.48 5.12 -2.15
CA PRO A 287 -5.06 4.90 -1.89
C PRO A 287 -4.69 4.82 -0.40
N ASP A 288 -5.56 5.32 0.49
CA ASP A 288 -5.40 5.22 1.93
C ASP A 288 -5.90 3.89 2.52
N ALA A 289 -6.44 2.97 1.71
CA ALA A 289 -6.96 1.67 2.14
C ALA A 289 -5.99 0.84 3.01
N ALA A 290 -4.68 0.98 2.80
CA ALA A 290 -3.66 0.23 3.54
C ALA A 290 -3.10 0.97 4.78
N ASN A 291 -3.78 1.99 5.29
CA ASN A 291 -3.37 2.76 6.47
C ASN A 291 -4.52 2.99 7.46
N LEU A 292 -4.27 3.74 8.53
CA LEU A 292 -5.24 4.02 9.59
C LEU A 292 -6.50 4.77 9.12
N SER A 293 -6.37 5.70 8.17
CA SER A 293 -7.50 6.42 7.56
C SER A 293 -8.41 5.44 6.80
N GLY A 294 -7.82 4.62 5.92
CA GLY A 294 -8.57 3.58 5.20
C GLY A 294 -9.17 2.53 6.13
N SER A 295 -8.44 2.09 7.16
CA SER A 295 -8.95 1.16 8.17
C SER A 295 -10.17 1.71 8.91
N ARG A 296 -10.17 3.00 9.25
CA ARG A 296 -11.34 3.65 9.86
C ARG A 296 -12.53 3.66 8.91
N GLY A 297 -12.33 4.15 7.69
CA GLY A 297 -13.41 4.21 6.69
C GLY A 297 -13.96 2.82 6.37
N GLY A 298 -13.11 1.81 6.25
CA GLY A 298 -13.54 0.43 6.05
C GLY A 298 -14.31 -0.15 7.24
N ALA A 299 -13.89 0.14 8.47
CA ALA A 299 -14.60 -0.30 9.67
C ALA A 299 -16.00 0.34 9.79
N GLU A 300 -16.14 1.61 9.46
CA GLU A 300 -17.44 2.31 9.48
C GLU A 300 -18.43 1.70 8.47
N ARG A 301 -17.97 1.40 7.24
CA ARG A 301 -18.80 0.76 6.20
C ARG A 301 -19.19 -0.67 6.55
N ILE A 302 -18.20 -1.49 6.92
CA ILE A 302 -18.44 -2.90 7.32
C ILE A 302 -19.34 -2.96 8.56
N GLY A 303 -19.10 -2.13 9.57
CA GLY A 303 -19.90 -2.12 10.80
C GLY A 303 -21.36 -1.76 10.54
N SER A 304 -21.61 -0.76 9.67
CA SER A 304 -22.96 -0.39 9.28
C SER A 304 -23.68 -1.54 8.58
N LYS A 305 -23.01 -2.22 7.64
CA LYS A 305 -23.59 -3.36 6.93
C LYS A 305 -23.81 -4.58 7.81
N LEU A 306 -22.89 -4.84 8.74
CA LEU A 306 -23.05 -5.92 9.72
C LEU A 306 -24.26 -5.70 10.62
N ASN A 307 -24.55 -4.47 11.06
CA ASN A 307 -25.75 -4.19 11.84
C ASN A 307 -27.03 -4.53 11.05
N GLU A 308 -27.13 -4.08 9.79
CA GLU A 308 -28.26 -4.42 8.90
C GLU A 308 -28.41 -5.94 8.72
N LEU A 309 -27.30 -6.64 8.54
CA LEU A 309 -27.27 -8.09 8.38
C LEU A 309 -27.63 -8.84 9.67
N LEU A 310 -27.33 -8.29 10.85
CA LEU A 310 -27.69 -8.89 12.13
C LEU A 310 -29.17 -8.69 12.47
N ASP A 311 -29.78 -7.61 11.98
CA ASP A 311 -31.23 -7.40 12.10
C ASP A 311 -32.02 -8.43 11.26
N ASN A 312 -31.45 -8.90 10.14
CA ASN A 312 -32.02 -9.96 9.31
C ASN A 312 -30.94 -10.94 8.80
N PRO A 313 -30.55 -11.93 9.61
CA PRO A 313 -29.40 -12.80 9.32
C PRO A 313 -29.78 -13.92 8.37
N TRP A 314 -30.02 -13.59 7.11
CA TRP A 314 -30.35 -14.55 6.05
C TRP A 314 -29.31 -15.69 5.94
N PHE A 315 -28.05 -15.41 6.26
CA PHE A 315 -26.95 -16.37 6.22
C PHE A 315 -26.92 -17.35 7.42
N LEU A 316 -27.70 -17.09 8.47
CA LEU A 316 -27.92 -18.02 9.58
C LEU A 316 -29.14 -18.93 9.34
N ASN A 317 -29.99 -18.59 8.37
CA ASN A 317 -31.16 -19.36 8.03
C ASN A 317 -30.81 -20.42 6.98
N PRO A 318 -30.93 -21.72 7.29
CA PRO A 318 -30.54 -22.81 6.38
C PRO A 318 -31.46 -23.01 5.16
N GLN A 319 -32.30 -22.03 4.81
CA GLN A 319 -33.19 -22.07 3.65
C GLN A 319 -32.91 -20.88 2.74
N PRO A 320 -32.45 -21.09 1.49
CA PRO A 320 -32.14 -20.00 0.57
C PRO A 320 -33.43 -19.46 -0.04
N SER A 321 -34.05 -18.45 0.57
CA SER A 321 -35.16 -17.72 -0.04
C SER A 321 -34.64 -16.61 -0.98
N PHE A 322 -33.89 -17.00 -2.01
CA PHE A 322 -33.64 -16.08 -3.13
C PHE A 322 -34.92 -15.96 -3.96
N SER A 323 -35.74 -14.96 -3.63
CA SER A 323 -36.85 -14.57 -4.50
C SER A 323 -36.30 -14.08 -5.85
N LYS A 324 -36.92 -14.54 -6.94
CA LYS A 324 -36.56 -14.15 -8.32
C LYS A 324 -36.67 -12.62 -8.49
N PRO A 325 -35.83 -11.98 -9.32
CA PRO A 325 -35.94 -10.56 -9.60
C PRO A 325 -37.28 -10.27 -10.29
N THR A 326 -38.15 -9.53 -9.62
CA THR A 326 -39.32 -8.91 -10.22
C THR A 326 -38.87 -7.74 -11.09
N HIS A 327 -39.36 -7.69 -12.32
CA HIS A 327 -39.08 -6.61 -13.28
C HIS A 327 -39.31 -5.22 -12.63
N PRO A 328 -38.45 -4.22 -12.91
CA PRO A 328 -38.64 -2.89 -12.37
C PRO A 328 -39.90 -2.28 -12.98
N LYS A 329 -40.89 -2.01 -12.12
CA LYS A 329 -41.96 -1.07 -12.45
C LYS A 329 -41.31 0.30 -12.68
N LYS A 330 -41.50 0.86 -13.87
CA LYS A 330 -41.16 2.25 -14.19
C LYS A 330 -41.77 3.16 -13.12
N SER A 331 -40.92 3.78 -12.30
CA SER A 331 -41.34 4.88 -11.44
C SER A 331 -41.41 6.13 -12.30
N THR A 332 -42.65 6.55 -12.60
CA THR A 332 -42.96 7.83 -13.23
C THR A 332 -42.54 8.93 -12.25
N ARG A 333 -41.47 9.64 -12.60
CA ARG A 333 -41.02 10.86 -11.93
C ARG A 333 -42.10 11.93 -12.09
N GLN A 334 -42.97 12.12 -11.11
CA GLN A 334 -43.87 13.26 -11.08
C GLN A 334 -43.04 14.53 -10.83
N SER A 335 -42.94 15.36 -11.86
CA SER A 335 -42.45 16.72 -11.79
C SER A 335 -43.47 17.55 -11.02
N ILE A 336 -43.10 18.03 -9.83
CA ILE A 336 -43.80 19.11 -9.15
C ILE A 336 -43.26 20.41 -9.76
N ILE A 337 -44.08 21.03 -10.60
CA ILE A 337 -43.90 22.38 -11.12
C ILE A 337 -44.57 23.33 -10.12
N PRO A 338 -43.88 24.31 -9.52
CA PRO A 338 -44.55 25.44 -8.89
C PRO A 338 -44.96 26.44 -9.99
N SER A 339 -46.26 26.70 -10.08
CA SER A 339 -46.86 27.70 -10.96
C SER A 339 -46.40 29.12 -10.61
N LYS A 340 -45.90 29.85 -11.63
CA LYS A 340 -45.74 31.30 -11.59
C LYS A 340 -47.12 31.96 -11.72
N THR A 341 -47.45 32.85 -10.80
CA THR A 341 -48.47 33.88 -11.00
C THR A 341 -47.81 35.12 -11.59
N THR A 342 -48.34 35.53 -12.73
CA THR A 342 -47.93 36.66 -13.58
C THR A 342 -48.34 38.01 -12.96
N LEU A 343 -47.42 38.96 -12.93
CA LEU A 343 -47.72 40.39 -13.00
C LEU A 343 -46.88 40.97 -14.14
N GLN A 344 -47.54 41.54 -15.15
CA GLN A 344 -46.92 42.25 -16.27
C GLN A 344 -46.49 43.66 -15.83
N PRO A 345 -45.53 44.27 -16.56
CA PRO A 345 -45.94 45.39 -17.41
C PRO A 345 -45.31 45.39 -18.82
N THR A 346 -45.99 46.12 -19.72
CA THR A 346 -45.74 46.35 -21.15
C THR A 346 -44.59 47.36 -21.46
N PRO A 347 -44.15 47.47 -22.74
CA PRO A 347 -42.77 47.81 -23.13
C PRO A 347 -42.57 49.21 -23.76
N SER A 348 -41.32 49.64 -23.89
CA SER A 348 -40.76 50.63 -24.86
C SER A 348 -39.22 50.48 -24.83
N ALA A 349 -38.53 49.94 -25.85
CA ALA A 349 -38.07 50.53 -27.12
C ALA A 349 -36.83 51.48 -27.00
N GLU A 350 -35.84 51.21 -27.88
CA GLU A 350 -34.65 52.04 -28.28
C GLU A 350 -33.42 52.04 -27.34
N LEU A 351 -32.14 52.07 -27.75
CA LEU A 351 -31.38 52.01 -29.02
C LEU A 351 -29.85 51.99 -28.64
N SER A 352 -29.00 51.25 -29.38
CA SER A 352 -27.52 51.47 -29.60
C SER A 352 -26.56 51.52 -28.36
N THR A 353 -25.27 51.15 -28.36
CA THR A 353 -24.19 51.07 -29.37
C THR A 353 -22.97 50.34 -28.79
N LEU A 354 -22.04 49.98 -29.68
CA LEU A 354 -20.68 49.42 -29.54
C LEU A 354 -19.82 49.79 -28.31
N GLY A 355 -18.88 48.90 -27.98
CA GLY A 355 -17.60 49.25 -27.31
C GLY A 355 -16.72 48.04 -26.97
N GLN A 356 -15.64 47.84 -27.73
CA GLN A 356 -14.53 46.92 -27.46
C GLN A 356 -13.52 47.56 -26.48
N GLY A 357 -12.66 46.72 -25.88
CA GLY A 357 -11.43 47.11 -25.16
C GLY A 357 -11.61 47.24 -23.64
N GLU A 358 -10.70 46.88 -22.75
CA GLU A 358 -9.28 46.56 -22.84
C GLU A 358 -8.87 45.68 -21.65
N MET A 359 -7.72 45.04 -21.83
CA MET A 359 -6.94 44.32 -20.84
C MET A 359 -6.22 45.30 -19.92
N GLU A 360 -6.27 45.11 -18.60
CA GLU A 360 -5.28 45.68 -17.69
C GLU A 360 -4.98 44.78 -16.49
N SER A 361 -3.70 44.51 -16.36
CA SER A 361 -2.95 43.81 -15.32
C SER A 361 -2.58 44.72 -14.14
N ILE A 362 -1.82 44.18 -13.15
CA ILE A 362 -0.90 44.84 -12.16
C ILE A 362 -1.32 44.53 -10.69
N PRO A 363 -0.42 44.27 -9.71
CA PRO A 363 0.85 43.53 -9.70
C PRO A 363 1.10 42.70 -8.39
N GLU A 364 2.27 42.05 -8.33
CA GLU A 364 2.94 41.57 -7.10
C GLU A 364 3.70 42.69 -6.38
N ASP A 365 3.78 42.62 -5.05
CA ASP A 365 4.84 43.09 -4.14
C ASP A 365 4.39 42.72 -2.71
N SER A 366 5.18 42.49 -1.66
CA SER A 366 6.60 42.27 -1.43
C SER A 366 6.73 41.83 0.04
N THR A 367 7.89 41.30 0.40
CA THR A 367 8.36 40.91 1.75
C THR A 367 8.30 42.01 2.80
N ALA A 368 7.90 41.68 4.04
CA ALA A 368 8.37 42.35 5.26
C ALA A 368 8.33 41.42 6.48
N GLU A 369 9.49 41.21 7.10
CA GLU A 369 9.69 40.67 8.44
C GLU A 369 9.18 41.64 9.51
N LEU A 370 8.66 41.12 10.62
CA LEU A 370 8.58 41.87 11.88
C LEU A 370 8.53 40.89 13.08
N SER A 371 9.55 41.02 13.90
CA SER A 371 9.75 40.37 15.20
C SER A 371 9.12 41.16 16.35
N ALA A 372 8.33 40.49 17.18
CA ALA A 372 8.04 40.81 18.60
C ALA A 372 7.28 39.59 19.16
N GLY A 373 7.62 38.92 20.26
CA GLY A 373 8.16 39.42 21.52
C GLY A 373 7.02 39.73 22.47
N ILE A 374 6.35 38.71 23.03
CA ILE A 374 5.39 38.87 24.15
C ILE A 374 5.59 37.73 25.16
N GLU A 375 5.63 38.18 26.42
CA GLU A 375 6.03 37.52 27.67
C GLU A 375 5.09 36.41 28.15
N GLU A 376 5.71 35.47 28.87
CA GLU A 376 5.06 34.48 29.73
C GLU A 376 4.36 35.15 30.91
N THR A 377 3.10 34.76 31.16
CA THR A 377 2.43 35.00 32.44
C THR A 377 2.08 33.64 33.05
N ILE A 378 2.71 33.34 34.18
CA ILE A 378 2.50 32.16 35.01
C ILE A 378 1.36 32.48 35.98
N GLU A 379 0.23 31.81 35.86
CA GLU A 379 -0.80 31.78 36.92
C GLU A 379 -0.93 30.36 37.51
N HIS A 380 -0.73 30.31 38.82
CA HIS A 380 -0.91 29.14 39.67
C HIS A 380 -2.39 28.83 39.87
N HIS A 381 -2.81 27.60 39.58
CA HIS A 381 -4.08 27.05 40.08
C HIS A 381 -3.87 25.70 40.75
N GLU A 382 -4.16 25.65 42.04
CA GLU A 382 -4.21 24.44 42.87
C GLU A 382 -5.39 23.52 42.49
N PRO A 383 -5.27 22.20 42.71
CA PRO A 383 -6.35 21.26 42.40
C PRO A 383 -7.32 21.11 43.58
N VAL A 384 -8.60 21.41 43.34
CA VAL A 384 -9.69 21.09 44.27
C VAL A 384 -10.13 19.63 44.07
N THR A 385 -9.96 18.84 45.11
CA THR A 385 -10.43 17.45 45.26
C THR A 385 -11.94 17.42 45.47
N PHE A 386 -12.69 16.70 44.64
CA PHE A 386 -14.07 16.33 44.93
C PHE A 386 -14.17 14.81 45.08
N GLN A 387 -14.42 14.36 46.30
CA GLN A 387 -14.86 13.01 46.63
C GLN A 387 -16.39 12.92 46.45
N GLY A 388 -16.84 11.89 45.74
CA GLY A 388 -18.24 11.52 45.63
C GLY A 388 -18.35 10.02 45.43
N GLU A 389 -18.70 9.30 46.50
CA GLU A 389 -19.05 7.89 46.46
C GLU A 389 -20.49 7.71 45.96
N SER A 390 -20.72 6.75 45.05
CA SER A 390 -21.43 5.50 45.38
C SER A 390 -22.20 4.88 44.18
N GLN A 391 -22.26 3.54 44.27
CA GLN A 391 -23.23 2.59 43.73
C GLN A 391 -22.93 1.86 42.40
N SER A 392 -22.66 0.58 42.62
CA SER A 392 -22.52 -0.51 41.66
C SER A 392 -23.85 -0.87 40.98
N CYS A 393 -23.81 -1.08 39.68
CA CYS A 393 -24.74 -2.00 39.00
C CYS A 393 -23.94 -2.93 38.09
N SER A 394 -23.91 -4.21 38.48
CA SER A 394 -23.20 -5.29 37.80
C SER A 394 -24.05 -5.84 36.66
N THR A 395 -23.59 -5.69 35.42
CA THR A 395 -23.92 -6.60 34.32
C THR A 395 -22.64 -7.06 33.61
N LYS A 396 -22.26 -8.31 33.86
CA LYS A 396 -21.06 -8.95 33.28
C LYS A 396 -21.25 -9.13 31.77
N ARG A 397 -20.69 -8.23 30.94
CA ARG A 397 -20.37 -8.54 29.54
C ARG A 397 -19.03 -9.25 29.48
N GLY A 398 -19.02 -10.48 28.99
CA GLY A 398 -17.80 -11.26 28.74
C GLY A 398 -16.88 -10.51 27.77
N ARG A 399 -15.74 -10.00 28.26
CA ARG A 399 -14.68 -9.49 27.39
C ARG A 399 -13.97 -10.69 26.78
N CYS A 400 -14.15 -10.91 25.48
CA CYS A 400 -13.22 -11.71 24.70
C CYS A 400 -11.92 -10.91 24.61
N ALA A 401 -11.02 -11.12 25.56
CA ALA A 401 -9.69 -10.53 25.55
C ALA A 401 -8.85 -11.29 24.51
N PHE A 402 -8.83 -10.81 23.26
CA PHE A 402 -7.76 -11.14 22.34
C PHE A 402 -6.44 -10.65 22.95
N LYS A 403 -5.70 -11.56 23.59
CA LYS A 403 -4.31 -11.31 23.98
C LYS A 403 -3.48 -11.27 22.71
N MET A 404 -3.39 -10.10 22.08
CA MET A 404 -2.30 -9.83 21.16
C MET A 404 -0.99 -9.80 21.97
N GLY A 405 -0.06 -10.68 21.60
CA GLY A 405 1.28 -10.72 22.13
C GLY A 405 1.97 -9.38 21.95
N ALA A 406 2.98 -9.10 22.79
CA ALA A 406 3.76 -7.86 22.72
C ALA A 406 4.43 -7.62 21.34
N ARG A 407 4.52 -8.66 20.51
CA ARG A 407 5.05 -8.65 19.14
C ARG A 407 4.06 -8.11 18.11
N GLU A 408 2.75 -8.41 18.22
CA GLU A 408 1.72 -7.91 17.30
C GLU A 408 1.41 -6.42 17.53
N ARG A 409 1.51 -5.93 18.77
CA ARG A 409 1.26 -4.51 19.10
C ARG A 409 2.24 -3.52 18.45
N ARG A 410 3.45 -3.96 18.06
CA ARG A 410 4.51 -3.09 17.50
C ARG A 410 4.53 -3.04 15.96
N ALA A 411 3.83 -3.95 15.28
CA ALA A 411 3.80 -4.02 13.81
C ALA A 411 3.00 -2.86 13.16
N GLY A 412 2.14 -2.17 13.93
CA GLY A 412 1.28 -1.10 13.43
C GLY A 412 1.90 0.29 13.37
N ASN A 413 3.15 0.47 13.82
CA ASN A 413 3.82 1.78 13.85
C ASN A 413 5.10 1.75 13.01
N VAL A 414 5.30 2.76 12.14
CA VAL A 414 6.45 2.85 11.20
C VAL A 414 7.80 2.80 11.92
N GLY A 415 7.87 3.20 13.21
CA GLY A 415 9.05 3.04 14.07
C GLY A 415 9.16 1.70 14.83
N GLY A 416 8.04 0.99 15.05
CA GLY A 416 8.03 -0.28 15.78
C GLY A 416 8.60 -1.45 14.98
N TRP A 417 8.47 -1.39 13.65
CA TRP A 417 9.13 -2.34 12.74
C TRP A 417 10.67 -2.21 12.78
N TYR A 418 11.18 -0.98 12.90
CA TYR A 418 12.62 -0.70 12.96
C TYR A 418 13.26 -1.21 14.26
N ALA A 419 12.60 -1.02 15.41
CA ALA A 419 13.03 -1.60 16.68
C ALA A 419 12.90 -3.14 16.70
N GLY A 420 11.86 -3.69 16.06
CA GLY A 420 11.67 -5.14 15.93
C GLY A 420 12.76 -5.81 15.08
N LEU A 421 13.34 -5.13 14.09
CA LEU A 421 14.49 -5.62 13.34
C LEU A 421 15.75 -5.74 14.20
N GLU A 422 15.88 -4.95 15.26
CA GLU A 422 17.03 -5.02 16.16
C GLU A 422 16.92 -6.20 17.12
N GLU A 423 15.73 -6.46 17.67
CA GLU A 423 15.45 -7.56 18.61
C GLU A 423 15.48 -8.95 17.93
N VAL A 424 15.18 -9.07 16.63
CA VAL A 424 15.11 -10.37 15.91
C VAL A 424 16.46 -10.72 15.21
N VAL A 425 17.45 -9.83 15.28
CA VAL A 425 18.79 -9.99 14.66
C VAL A 425 19.89 -10.13 15.72
N ILE A 426 19.55 -10.71 16.88
CA ILE A 426 20.50 -11.32 17.81
C ILE A 426 20.46 -12.83 17.60
#